data_AF-T1AD17-F1
#
_entry.id   AF-T1AD17-F1
#
_cell.length_a   1.000
_cell.length_b   1.000
_cell.length_c   1.000
_cell.angle_alpha   90.00
_cell.angle_beta   90.00
_cell.angle_gamma   90.00
#
_symmetry.space_group_name_H-M   'P 1'
#
loop_
_entity.id
_entity.type
_entity.pdbx_description
1 polymer ?
#
loop_
_entity_poly.entity_id
_entity_poly.type
_entity_poly.pdbx_seq_one_letter_code
_entity_poly.pdbx_strand_id
1 'polypeptide(L)'
;VHVSCRDRNLLGLRQQVIGAAALGAAGVLVVRGDRKEGMVDSRISVVDVLADIPDWALPQELLRGAVVNPFADRPRELRLLARKVGAGIDFLQTQMIFDLDAFDSFLEDARDVRPPGGGGFCQRGGHPL
;
A
#
# COMPACT_ATOMS: atom_id res chain seq x y z
N VAL A 1 0.99 -9.57 -6.82
CA VAL A 1 1.36 -8.81 -8.04
C VAL A 1 1.82 -7.41 -7.66
N HIS A 2 2.85 -6.85 -8.30
CA HIS A 2 3.34 -5.50 -8.00
C HIS A 2 2.69 -4.46 -8.93
N VAL A 3 2.13 -3.38 -8.37
CA VAL A 3 1.46 -2.30 -9.10
C VAL A 3 2.12 -0.96 -8.78
N SER A 4 2.76 -0.34 -9.77
CA SER A 4 3.40 0.97 -9.65
C SER A 4 2.52 2.08 -10.21
N CYS A 5 2.22 3.10 -9.41
CA CYS A 5 1.35 4.21 -9.79
C CYS A 5 2.02 5.26 -10.69
N ARG A 6 3.34 5.44 -10.58
CA ARG A 6 4.08 6.45 -11.35
C ARG A 6 4.07 6.11 -12.85
N ASP A 7 3.94 7.15 -13.67
CA ASP A 7 3.87 7.09 -15.14
C ASP A 7 2.72 6.23 -15.69
N ARG A 8 1.68 5.98 -14.88
CA ARG A 8 0.49 5.22 -15.27
C ARG A 8 -0.75 6.10 -15.16
N ASN A 9 -1.70 5.85 -16.05
CA ASN A 9 -3.06 6.40 -15.95
C ASN A 9 -3.95 5.45 -15.14
N LEU A 10 -5.11 5.95 -14.71
CA LEU A 10 -6.02 5.20 -13.84
C LEU A 10 -6.56 3.93 -14.52
N LEU A 11 -6.90 3.99 -15.80
CA LEU A 11 -7.40 2.84 -16.56
C LEU A 11 -6.37 1.71 -16.62
N GLY A 12 -5.10 2.05 -16.84
CA GLY A 12 -4.01 1.08 -16.88
C GLY A 12 -3.69 0.46 -15.53
N LEU A 13 -3.96 1.16 -14.42
CA LEU A 13 -3.86 0.60 -13.07
C LEU A 13 -5.04 -0.33 -12.79
N ARG A 14 -6.26 0.11 -13.11
CA ARG A 14 -7.48 -0.70 -12.97
C ARG A 14 -7.41 -1.99 -13.77
N GLN A 15 -6.97 -1.94 -15.04
CA GLN A 15 -6.80 -3.13 -15.87
C GLN A 15 -5.80 -4.12 -15.26
N GLN A 16 -4.72 -3.63 -14.64
CA GLN A 16 -3.73 -4.49 -14.00
C GLN A 16 -4.29 -5.18 -12.75
N VAL A 17 -5.11 -4.47 -11.96
CA VAL A 17 -5.79 -5.05 -10.79
C VAL A 17 -6.83 -6.09 -11.22
N ILE A 18 -7.68 -5.77 -12.20
CA ILE A 18 -8.67 -6.72 -12.76
C ILE A 18 -7.97 -7.96 -13.32
N GLY A 19 -6.87 -7.77 -14.06
CA GLY A 19 -6.09 -8.89 -14.59
C GLY A 19 -5.49 -9.76 -13.48
N ALA A 20 -4.98 -9.15 -12.40
CA ALA A 20 -4.48 -9.89 -11.25
C ALA A 20 -5.59 -10.71 -10.56
N ALA A 21 -6.78 -10.11 -10.36
CA ALA A 21 -7.95 -10.79 -9.82
C ALA A 21 -8.40 -11.96 -10.71
N ALA A 22 -8.54 -11.73 -12.03
CA ALA A 22 -8.97 -12.73 -12.98
C ALA A 22 -8.01 -13.93 -13.08
N LEU A 23 -6.71 -13.70 -12.85
CA LEU A 23 -5.68 -14.75 -12.82
C LEU A 23 -5.56 -15.44 -11.45
N GLY A 24 -6.39 -15.09 -10.47
CA GLY A 24 -6.40 -15.72 -9.14
C GLY A 24 -5.23 -15.30 -8.25
N ALA A 25 -4.68 -14.10 -8.42
CA ALA A 25 -3.69 -13.58 -7.49
C ALA A 25 -4.30 -13.42 -6.09
N ALA A 26 -3.55 -13.76 -5.04
CA ALA A 26 -4.00 -13.54 -3.66
C ALA A 26 -3.99 -12.06 -3.26
N GLY A 27 -3.18 -11.24 -3.94
CA GLY A 27 -3.05 -9.83 -3.58
C GLY A 27 -2.16 -9.01 -4.50
N VAL A 28 -2.23 -7.70 -4.28
CA VAL A 28 -1.49 -6.67 -5.00
C VAL A 28 -0.69 -5.83 -4.02
N LEU A 29 0.58 -5.57 -4.33
CA LEU A 29 1.43 -4.62 -3.62
C LEU A 29 1.44 -3.32 -4.42
N VAL A 30 0.92 -2.24 -3.83
CA VAL A 30 0.83 -0.95 -4.50
C VAL A 30 1.99 -0.05 -4.05
N VAL A 31 2.73 0.47 -5.02
CA VAL A 31 3.86 1.37 -4.77
C VAL A 31 3.75 2.63 -5.62
N ARG A 32 4.46 3.68 -5.18
CA ARG A 32 4.59 4.88 -6.01
C ARG A 32 5.46 4.61 -7.25
N GLY A 33 6.55 3.86 -7.12
CA GLY A 33 7.57 3.69 -8.17
C GLY A 33 8.65 4.76 -8.11
N ASP A 34 9.71 4.63 -8.90
CA ASP A 34 10.91 5.49 -8.86
C ASP A 34 10.85 6.66 -9.82
N ARG A 35 11.46 7.80 -9.42
CA ARG A 35 11.35 9.03 -10.18
C ARG A 35 12.29 8.95 -11.38
N LYS A 36 11.76 9.22 -12.57
CA LYS A 36 12.57 9.39 -13.78
C LYS A 36 12.78 10.87 -14.03
N GLU A 37 14.03 11.23 -14.28
CA GLU A 37 14.39 12.60 -14.61
C GLU A 37 13.73 13.02 -15.93
N GLY A 38 13.20 14.24 -15.99
CA GLY A 38 12.49 14.77 -17.16
C GLY A 38 11.03 14.33 -17.33
N MET A 39 10.47 13.46 -16.47
CA MET A 39 9.06 13.08 -16.51
C MET A 39 8.22 13.80 -15.43
N VAL A 40 7.01 14.21 -15.82
CA VAL A 40 6.02 14.78 -14.90
C VAL A 40 5.36 13.65 -14.12
N ASP A 41 5.44 13.71 -12.79
CA ASP A 41 4.84 12.71 -11.91
C ASP A 41 3.32 12.64 -12.12
N SER A 42 2.79 11.40 -12.23
CA SER A 42 1.35 11.17 -12.20
C SER A 42 0.78 11.63 -10.85
N ARG A 43 -0.40 12.27 -10.89
CA ARG A 43 -1.10 12.74 -9.68
C ARG A 43 -1.72 11.61 -8.85
N ILE A 44 -1.77 10.39 -9.39
CA ILE A 44 -2.40 9.24 -8.75
C ILE A 44 -1.57 8.81 -7.55
N SER A 45 -2.17 8.84 -6.36
CA SER A 45 -1.48 8.38 -5.16
C SER A 45 -1.71 6.89 -4.91
N VAL A 46 -0.79 6.28 -4.17
CA VAL A 46 -0.93 4.89 -3.70
C VAL A 46 -2.22 4.72 -2.89
N VAL A 47 -2.59 5.73 -2.10
CA VAL A 47 -3.79 5.71 -1.24
C VAL A 47 -5.07 5.63 -2.07
N ASP A 48 -5.14 6.37 -3.18
CA ASP A 48 -6.32 6.37 -4.05
C ASP A 48 -6.51 4.99 -4.70
N VAL A 49 -5.43 4.41 -5.21
CA VAL A 49 -5.47 3.06 -5.80
C VAL A 49 -5.85 2.00 -4.76
N LEU A 50 -5.32 2.08 -3.55
CA LEU A 50 -5.68 1.16 -2.46
C LEU A 50 -7.17 1.21 -2.10
N ALA A 51 -7.75 2.42 -2.10
CA ALA A 51 -9.15 2.62 -1.81
C ALA A 51 -10.07 2.07 -2.90
N ASP A 52 -9.65 2.12 -4.17
CA ASP A 52 -10.46 1.67 -5.31
C ASP A 52 -10.35 0.16 -5.61
N ILE A 53 -9.29 -0.53 -5.13
CA ILE A 53 -9.07 -1.96 -5.39
C ILE A 53 -10.28 -2.85 -5.05
N PRO A 54 -11.00 -2.68 -3.93
CA PRO A 54 -12.17 -3.49 -3.62
C PRO A 54 -13.22 -3.48 -4.73
N ASP A 55 -13.47 -2.31 -5.33
CA ASP A 55 -14.45 -2.17 -6.41
C ASP A 55 -13.93 -2.72 -7.75
N TRP A 56 -12.62 -2.59 -7.99
CA TRP A 56 -12.00 -3.08 -9.23
C TRP A 56 -11.82 -4.59 -9.25
N ALA A 57 -11.62 -5.21 -8.09
CA ALA A 57 -11.31 -6.63 -7.98
C ALA A 57 -12.56 -7.53 -8.05
N LEU A 58 -13.77 -6.98 -7.90
CA LEU A 58 -15.01 -7.74 -7.89
C LEU A 58 -15.12 -8.73 -9.07
N PRO A 59 -15.61 -9.97 -8.83
CA PRO A 59 -16.12 -10.49 -7.55
C PRO A 59 -15.04 -11.01 -6.58
N GLN A 60 -13.75 -10.84 -6.92
CA GLN A 60 -12.65 -11.46 -6.19
C GLN A 60 -12.21 -10.56 -5.04
N GLU A 61 -11.73 -11.18 -3.97
CA GLU A 61 -11.05 -10.45 -2.91
C GLU A 61 -9.54 -10.48 -3.14
N LEU A 62 -8.90 -9.30 -3.07
CA LEU A 62 -7.45 -9.14 -3.19
C LEU A 62 -6.89 -8.52 -1.93
N LEU A 63 -5.85 -9.14 -1.37
CA LEU A 63 -5.05 -8.52 -0.31
C LEU A 63 -4.35 -7.27 -0.85
N ARG A 64 -4.46 -6.16 -0.13
CA ARG A 64 -3.91 -4.85 -0.49
C ARG A 64 -2.65 -4.58 0.32
N GLY A 65 -1.51 -4.67 -0.34
CA GLY A 65 -0.22 -4.37 0.24
C GLY A 65 0.23 -2.94 -0.04
N ALA A 66 0.98 -2.37 0.88
CA ALA A 66 1.74 -1.13 0.64
C ALA A 66 3.18 -1.24 1.16
N VAL A 67 4.06 -0.43 0.58
CA VAL A 67 5.46 -0.37 1.03
C VAL A 67 5.66 0.73 2.07
N VAL A 68 6.51 0.46 3.06
CA VAL A 68 6.96 1.43 4.07
C VAL A 68 8.49 1.48 4.11
N ASN A 69 9.06 2.66 4.39
CA ASN A 69 10.51 2.82 4.54
C ASN A 69 10.88 3.21 5.99
N PRO A 70 11.34 2.26 6.82
CA PRO A 70 11.75 2.52 8.20
C PRO A 70 12.86 3.58 8.37
N PHE A 71 13.68 3.79 7.33
CA PHE A 71 14.83 4.71 7.35
C PHE A 71 14.54 6.07 6.69
N ALA A 72 13.30 6.29 6.24
CA ALA A 72 12.87 7.61 5.77
C ALA A 72 12.65 8.57 6.96
N ASP A 73 12.33 9.83 6.65
CA ASP A 73 11.86 10.79 7.66
C ASP A 73 10.69 10.20 8.46
N ARG A 74 10.93 9.93 9.76
CA ARG A 74 10.03 9.17 10.64
C ARG A 74 8.63 9.81 10.73
N PRO A 75 8.48 11.12 11.03
CA PRO A 75 7.15 11.73 11.12
C PRO A 75 6.37 11.68 9.79
N ARG A 76 7.04 11.94 8.66
CA ARG A 76 6.41 11.85 7.35
C ARG A 76 5.99 10.43 7.00
N GLU A 77 6.84 9.45 7.27
CA GLU A 77 6.55 8.05 6.93
C GLU A 77 5.38 7.51 7.76
N LEU A 78 5.32 7.80 9.06
CA LEU A 78 4.19 7.42 9.91
C LEU A 78 2.88 8.08 9.46
N ARG A 79 2.91 9.34 9.02
CA ARG A 79 1.73 10.00 8.43
C ARG A 79 1.29 9.33 7.12
N LEU A 80 2.23 8.93 6.27
CA LEU A 80 1.91 8.18 5.06
C LEU A 80 1.35 6.79 5.39
N LEU A 81 1.91 6.12 6.40
CA LEU A 81 1.41 4.84 6.91
C LEU A 81 -0.03 4.98 7.41
N ALA A 82 -0.33 5.99 8.23
CA ALA A 82 -1.69 6.28 8.71
C ALA A 82 -2.69 6.40 7.56
N ARG A 83 -2.33 7.09 6.48
CA ARG A 83 -3.19 7.21 5.28
C ARG A 83 -3.38 5.88 4.56
N LYS A 84 -2.33 5.05 4.43
CA LYS A 84 -2.42 3.71 3.83
C LYS A 84 -3.31 2.79 4.68
N VAL A 85 -3.15 2.82 6.00
CA VAL A 85 -4.02 2.14 6.97
C VAL A 85 -5.48 2.62 6.81
N GLY A 86 -5.70 3.92 6.64
CA GLY A 86 -7.03 4.49 6.35
C GLY A 86 -7.66 4.05 5.03
N ALA A 87 -6.84 3.72 4.01
CA ALA A 87 -7.30 3.08 2.77
C ALA A 87 -7.52 1.56 2.91
N GLY A 88 -7.25 1.01 4.10
CA GLY A 88 -7.54 -0.36 4.48
C GLY A 88 -6.50 -1.38 4.05
N ILE A 89 -5.21 -1.07 3.97
CA ILE A 89 -4.18 -2.10 3.66
C ILE A 89 -4.31 -3.35 4.54
N ASP A 90 -4.03 -4.51 3.95
CA ASP A 90 -4.07 -5.82 4.60
C ASP A 90 -2.67 -6.27 5.04
N PHE A 91 -1.61 -5.79 4.36
CA PHE A 91 -0.23 -6.07 4.74
C PHE A 91 0.74 -4.93 4.36
N LEU A 92 1.92 -4.95 4.97
CA LEU A 92 3.02 -4.03 4.70
C LEU A 92 4.25 -4.80 4.23
N GLN A 93 5.02 -4.18 3.34
CA GLN A 93 6.35 -4.64 2.99
C GLN A 93 7.36 -3.53 3.25
N THR A 94 8.44 -3.83 3.95
CA THR A 94 9.51 -2.87 4.19
C THR A 94 10.49 -2.85 3.02
N GLN A 95 11.22 -1.76 2.87
CA GLN A 95 12.46 -1.77 2.08
C GLN A 95 13.54 -2.62 2.78
N MET A 96 14.67 -2.81 2.09
CA MET A 96 15.84 -3.52 2.64
C MET A 96 16.23 -2.95 4.00
N ILE A 97 16.38 -3.84 4.99
CA ILE A 97 16.74 -3.51 6.38
C ILE A 97 18.25 -3.71 6.56
N PHE A 98 18.96 -2.62 6.87
CA PHE A 98 20.41 -2.63 7.11
C PHE A 98 20.78 -2.36 8.58
N ASP A 99 19.83 -1.86 9.37
CA ASP A 99 19.95 -1.58 10.79
C ASP A 99 18.67 -2.09 11.48
N LEU A 100 18.85 -3.07 12.36
CA LEU A 100 17.75 -3.73 13.07
C LEU A 100 17.20 -2.87 14.20
N ASP A 101 18.04 -2.08 14.88
CA ASP A 101 17.61 -1.23 15.99
C ASP A 101 16.71 -0.10 15.49
N ALA A 102 17.10 0.52 14.37
CA ALA A 102 16.27 1.53 13.71
C ALA A 102 14.96 0.94 13.16
N PHE A 103 14.97 -0.33 12.73
CA PHE A 103 13.77 -1.03 12.30
C PHE A 103 12.82 -1.34 13.47
N ASP A 104 13.34 -1.87 14.58
CA ASP A 104 12.55 -2.15 15.78
C ASP A 104 11.91 -0.89 16.35
N SER A 105 12.70 0.19 16.45
CA SER A 105 12.18 1.51 16.83
C SER A 105 11.06 1.99 15.89
N PHE A 106 11.16 1.73 14.58
CA PHE A 106 10.10 2.08 13.65
C PHE A 106 8.84 1.24 13.86
N LEU A 107 8.98 -0.06 14.14
CA LEU A 107 7.86 -0.95 14.41
C LEU A 107 7.11 -0.53 15.68
N GLU A 108 7.81 -0.09 16.72
CA GLU A 108 7.21 0.46 17.94
C GLU A 108 6.29 1.64 17.62
N ASP A 109 6.80 2.65 16.91
CA ASP A 109 5.99 3.79 16.48
C ASP A 109 4.82 3.39 15.58
N ALA A 110 5.04 2.40 14.69
CA ALA A 110 4.04 1.95 13.73
C ALA A 110 2.85 1.22 14.39
N ARG A 111 3.02 0.60 15.56
CA ARG A 111 1.94 -0.09 16.30
C ARG A 111 0.82 0.85 16.72
N ASP A 112 1.18 2.09 17.04
CA ASP A 112 0.24 3.11 17.50
C ASP A 112 -0.37 3.91 16.36
N VAL A 113 0.02 3.64 15.11
CA VAL A 113 -0.58 4.30 13.95
C VAL A 113 -2.06 3.91 13.85
N ARG A 114 -2.89 4.95 13.73
CA ARG A 114 -4.33 4.84 13.50
C ARG A 114 -4.68 5.54 12.19
N PRO A 115 -5.74 5.10 11.49
CA PRO A 115 -6.20 5.79 10.32
C PRO A 115 -6.67 7.22 10.67
N PRO A 116 -6.53 8.19 9.74
CA PRO A 116 -7.01 9.54 9.95
C PRO A 116 -8.53 9.51 10.19
N GLY A 117 -8.97 10.00 11.36
CA GLY A 117 -10.38 9.97 11.78
C GLY A 117 -10.70 9.03 12.94
N GLY A 118 -9.73 8.30 13.50
CA GLY A 118 -9.88 7.60 14.79
C GLY A 118 -10.63 6.25 14.75
N GLY A 119 -10.97 5.74 13.56
CA GLY A 119 -11.55 4.40 13.41
C GLY A 119 -10.53 3.30 13.76
N GLY A 120 -10.95 2.30 14.54
CA GLY A 120 -10.11 1.13 14.80
C GLY A 120 -9.78 0.39 13.51
N PHE A 121 -8.57 -0.15 13.42
CA PHE A 121 -8.18 -1.08 12.35
C PHE A 121 -9.02 -2.35 12.51
N CYS A 122 -10.09 -2.50 11.71
CA CYS A 122 -10.85 -3.74 11.67
C CYS A 122 -9.97 -4.76 10.95
N GLN A 123 -9.25 -5.59 11.71
CA GLN A 123 -8.61 -6.77 11.16
C GLN A 123 -9.72 -7.63 10.53
N ARG A 124 -9.78 -7.70 9.21
CA ARG A 124 -10.56 -8.75 8.53
C ARG A 124 -9.83 -10.06 8.79
N GLY A 125 -10.12 -10.67 9.94
CA GLY A 125 -9.67 -12.00 10.26
C GLY A 125 -10.38 -13.02 9.37
N GLY A 126 -9.61 -13.95 8.82
CA GLY A 126 -10.11 -15.24 8.33
C GLY A 126 -10.03 -15.46 6.82
N HIS A 127 -8.84 -15.75 6.30
CA HIS A 127 -8.72 -16.66 5.17
C HIS A 127 -8.16 -17.98 5.71
N PRO A 128 -8.91 -19.10 5.66
CA PRO A 128 -8.30 -20.41 5.86
C PRO A 128 -7.36 -20.70 4.69
N LEU A 129 -6.16 -21.16 5.00
CA LEU A 129 -5.17 -21.67 4.05
C LEU A 129 -5.72 -22.89 3.30
#